data_AF-A0A7D3VS11-F1
#
_entry.id   AF-A0A7D3VS11-F1
#
_cell.length_a   1.000
_cell.length_b   1.000
_cell.length_c   1.000
_cell.angle_alpha   90.00
_cell.angle_beta   90.00
_cell.angle_gamma   90.00
#
_symmetry.space_group_name_H-M   'P 1'
#
loop_
_entity.id
_entity.type
_entity.pdbx_description
1 polymer ?
#
loop_
_entity_poly.entity_id
_entity_poly.type
_entity_poly.pdbx_seq_one_letter_code
_entity_poly.pdbx_strand_id
1 'polypeptide(L)' 'MRGGSYLCHDSYCNRYRVAARTRNQPDASGGNTGFRCAADHPTTPT' A
#
# COMPACT_ATOMS: atom_id res chain seq x y z
N MET A 1 -3.43 1.64 -4.07
CA MET A 1 -3.09 1.29 -2.67
C MET A 1 -3.18 -0.21 -2.43
N ARG A 2 -2.28 -0.74 -1.59
CA ARG A 2 -2.14 -2.16 -1.22
C ARG A 2 -1.81 -2.25 0.27
N GLY A 3 -2.21 -3.34 0.93
CA GLY A 3 -1.83 -3.66 2.31
C GLY A 3 -2.89 -3.36 3.39
N GLY A 4 -3.97 -2.65 3.04
CA GLY A 4 -4.96 -2.23 4.03
C GLY A 4 -4.40 -1.15 4.98
N SER A 5 -5.09 -0.93 6.10
CA SER A 5 -4.67 -0.01 7.15
C SER A 5 -5.11 -0.51 8.52
N TYR A 6 -4.74 0.21 9.58
CA TYR A 6 -5.10 -0.14 10.97
C TYR A 6 -6.61 -0.17 11.23
N LEU A 7 -7.41 0.38 10.32
CA LEU A 7 -8.87 0.32 10.42
C LEU A 7 -9.43 -1.01 9.90
N CYS A 8 -8.76 -1.72 8.99
CA CYS A 8 -9.31 -2.92 8.34
C CYS A 8 -9.79 -3.99 9.35
N HIS A 9 -11.01 -4.51 9.14
CA HIS A 9 -11.61 -5.59 9.91
C HIS A 9 -12.42 -6.50 8.98
N ASP A 10 -12.53 -7.79 9.31
CA ASP A 10 -13.17 -8.78 8.42
C ASP A 10 -14.65 -8.46 8.13
N SER A 11 -15.36 -7.88 9.10
CA SER A 11 -16.78 -7.55 8.96
C SER A 11 -17.10 -6.49 7.89
N TYR A 12 -16.12 -5.69 7.44
CA TYR A 12 -16.40 -4.59 6.50
C TYR A 12 -15.28 -4.30 5.49
N CYS A 13 -14.03 -4.63 5.80
CA CYS A 13 -12.90 -4.36 4.94
C CYS A 13 -11.78 -5.40 5.14
N ASN A 14 -11.85 -6.48 4.38
CA ASN A 14 -10.86 -7.57 4.38
C ASN A 14 -9.65 -7.31 3.45
N ARG A 15 -9.24 -6.03 3.33
CA ARG A 15 -8.22 -5.58 2.36
C ARG A 15 -6.78 -5.59 2.89
N TYR A 16 -6.57 -6.08 4.10
CA TYR A 16 -5.24 -6.38 4.65
C TYR A 16 -4.53 -7.53 3.91
N ARG A 17 -5.28 -8.33 3.13
CA ARG A 17 -4.74 -9.47 2.36
C ARG A 17 -3.79 -9.02 1.26
N VAL A 18 -2.72 -9.79 1.00
CA VAL A 18 -1.69 -9.51 -0.01
C VAL A 18 -2.26 -9.33 -1.43
N ALA A 19 -3.29 -10.09 -1.77
CA ALA A 19 -3.96 -10.01 -3.07
C ALA A 19 -4.88 -8.79 -3.22
N ALA A 20 -5.33 -8.17 -2.12
CA ALA A 20 -6.30 -7.09 -2.17
C ALA A 20 -5.72 -5.79 -2.76
N ARG A 21 -6.57 -5.02 -3.45
CA ARG A 21 -6.23 -3.78 -4.16
C ARG A 21 -7.32 -2.74 -3.96
N THR A 22 -6.95 -1.46 -3.91
CA THR A 22 -7.90 -0.33 -3.91
C THR A 22 -7.26 0.88 -4.60
N ARG A 23 -8.09 1.72 -5.22
CA ARG A 23 -7.70 2.97 -5.89
C ARG A 23 -8.28 4.16 -5.13
N ASN A 24 -7.60 5.28 -5.19
CA ASN A 24 -8.14 6.60 -4.91
C ASN A 24 -7.65 7.58 -5.97
N GLN A 25 -8.19 8.80 -6.00
CA GLN A 25 -7.63 9.86 -6.84
C GLN A 25 -6.22 10.23 -6.35
N PRO A 26 -5.31 10.72 -7.22
CA PRO A 26 -3.91 11.01 -6.85
C PRO A 26 -3.75 12.13 -5.81
N ASP A 27 -4.69 13.07 -5.78
CA ASP A 27 -4.75 14.22 -4.87
C ASP A 27 -5.40 13.89 -3.52
N ALA A 28 -6.07 12.74 -3.42
CA ALA A 28 -6.82 12.38 -2.24
C ALA A 28 -5.90 11.81 -1.14
N SER A 29 -6.08 12.32 0.07
CA SER A 29 -5.29 11.99 1.26
C SER A 29 -6.14 11.35 2.37
N GLY A 30 -5.49 10.69 3.32
CA GLY A 30 -6.14 10.11 4.48
C GLY A 30 -5.12 9.63 5.51
N GLY A 31 -5.40 9.81 6.81
CA GLY A 31 -4.46 9.49 7.90
C GLY A 31 -4.14 8.00 8.07
N ASN A 32 -4.76 7.13 7.28
CA ASN A 32 -4.53 5.69 7.24
C ASN A 32 -3.86 5.23 5.93
N THR A 33 -3.40 6.18 5.11
CA THR A 33 -2.80 5.94 3.79
C THR A 33 -1.39 6.50 3.74
N GLY A 34 -0.44 5.67 3.29
CA GLY A 34 0.96 6.06 3.10
C GLY A 34 1.61 5.31 1.93
N PHE A 35 2.92 5.49 1.76
CA PHE A 35 3.69 4.84 0.69
C PHE A 35 5.05 4.34 1.19
N ARG A 36 5.67 3.46 0.41
CA ARG A 36 7.07 3.03 0.58
C ARG A 36 7.78 3.11 -0.75
N CYS A 37 9.07 3.41 -0.72
CA CYS A 37 9.91 3.41 -1.90
C CYS A 37 10.52 2.02 -2.15
N ALA A 38 10.99 1.80 -3.37
CA ALA A 38 11.88 0.71 -3.73
C ALA A 38 13.07 1.30 -4.49
N ALA A 39 14.19 0.60 -4.48
CA ALA A 39 15.40 0.98 -5.21
C ALA A 39 15.92 -0.24 -5.98
N ASP A 40 16.50 0.00 -7.14
CA ASP A 40 17.20 -1.04 -7.89
C ASP A 40 18.47 -1.46 -7.15
N HIS A 41 18.92 -2.68 -7.42
CA HIS A 41 20.19 -3.17 -6.87
C HIS A 41 21.35 -2.34 -7.45
N PRO A 42 22.33 -1.90 -6.64
CA PRO A 42 23.49 -1.20 -7.16
C PRO A 42 24.25 -2.12 -8.12
N THR A 43 24.37 -1.72 -9.39
CA THR A 43 25.22 -2.43 -10.35
C THR A 43 26.66 -2.02 -10.08
N THR A 44 27.38 -2.78 -9.25
CA THR A 44 28.83 -2.62 -9.15
C THR A 44 29.46 -3.18 -10.42
N PRO A 45 30.16 -2.37 -11.25
CA PRO A 45 31.00 -2.92 -12.29
C PRO A 45 32.14 -3.68 -11.59
N THR A 46 32.19 -5.00 -11.78
CA THR A 46 33.33 -5.82 -11.37
C THR A 46 34.49 -5.58 -12.34
#